data_AF-A0AAV1K8X8-F1
#
_entry.id   AF-A0AAV1K8X8-F1
#
_cell.length_a   1.000
_cell.length_b   1.000
_cell.length_c   1.000
_cell.angle_alpha   90.00
_cell.angle_beta   90.00
_cell.angle_gamma   90.00
#
_symmetry.space_group_name_H-M   'P 1'
#
loop_
_entity.id
_entity.type
_entity.pdbx_description
1 polymer ?
#
loop_
_entity_poly.entity_id
_entity_poly.type
_entity_poly.pdbx_seq_one_letter_code
_entity_poly.pdbx_strand_id
1 'polypeptide(L)'
;MVAERSHVPTAQYSYHSMFVAAAESTALWRCKSCGKEVSNRWHHFHSHTAQRSVCPYCPATYSRIDTLRAHLRLKHAALLLKH
;
A
#
# COMPACT_ATOMS: atom_id res chain seq x y z
N MET A 1 -30.41 3.84 -13.60
CA MET A 1 -29.68 2.74 -12.94
C MET A 1 -28.20 3.04 -13.02
N VAL A 2 -27.69 4.00 -12.23
CA VAL A 2 -26.27 4.39 -12.28
C VAL A 2 -25.56 3.73 -11.11
N ALA A 3 -24.71 2.74 -11.43
CA ALA A 3 -23.82 2.12 -10.46
C ALA A 3 -22.89 3.20 -9.92
N GLU A 4 -23.02 3.51 -8.64
CA GLU A 4 -22.20 4.49 -7.94
C GLU A 4 -20.73 4.04 -8.02
N ARG A 5 -19.95 4.78 -8.81
CA ARG A 5 -18.51 4.62 -8.91
C ARG A 5 -17.93 5.19 -7.62
N SER A 6 -17.78 4.33 -6.62
CA SER A 6 -17.13 4.68 -5.36
C SER A 6 -15.72 5.21 -5.65
N HIS A 7 -15.57 6.53 -5.58
CA HIS A 7 -14.28 7.16 -5.44
C HIS A 7 -13.63 6.60 -4.18
N VAL A 8 -12.59 5.77 -4.34
CA VAL A 8 -11.79 5.27 -3.22
C VAL A 8 -10.72 6.32 -2.92
N PRO A 9 -10.75 6.96 -1.74
CA PRO A 9 -9.69 7.87 -1.32
C PRO A 9 -8.40 7.07 -1.18
N THR A 10 -7.42 7.39 -2.00
CA THR A 10 -6.07 6.86 -1.93
C THR A 10 -5.45 7.19 -0.57
N ALA A 11 -5.08 6.15 0.17
CA ALA A 11 -3.97 6.13 1.13
C ALA A 11 -4.10 6.87 2.47
N GLN A 12 -5.24 6.81 3.18
CA GLN A 12 -5.34 7.34 4.55
C GLN A 12 -5.54 6.29 5.67
N TYR A 13 -5.72 5.01 5.34
CA TYR A 13 -5.93 3.95 6.35
C TYR A 13 -4.65 3.17 6.66
N SER A 14 -4.25 3.17 7.93
CA SER A 14 -3.19 2.29 8.46
C SER A 14 -3.69 0.85 8.62
N TYR A 15 -2.81 -0.15 8.49
CA TYR A 15 -3.13 -1.59 8.57
C TYR A 15 -4.06 -1.95 9.74
N HIS A 16 -3.72 -1.51 10.95
CA HIS A 16 -4.48 -1.78 12.18
C HIS A 16 -5.91 -1.23 12.14
N SER A 17 -6.13 -0.16 11.39
CA SER A 17 -7.41 0.55 11.32
C SER A 17 -8.27 0.16 10.11
N MET A 18 -7.74 -0.59 9.15
CA MET A 18 -8.40 -0.83 7.86
C MET A 18 -9.46 -1.93 7.90
N PHE A 19 -9.40 -2.86 8.87
CA PHE A 19 -10.24 -4.06 8.90
C PHE A 19 -11.10 -4.15 10.15
N VAL A 20 -12.31 -4.68 10.00
CA VAL A 20 -13.21 -5.06 11.09
C VAL A 20 -13.68 -6.49 10.91
N ALA A 21 -14.02 -7.18 12.00
CA ALA A 21 -14.55 -8.54 11.92
C ALA A 21 -15.92 -8.53 11.23
N ALA A 22 -16.18 -9.51 10.36
CA ALA A 22 -17.50 -9.70 9.78
C ALA A 22 -18.46 -10.24 10.85
N ALA A 23 -19.67 -9.67 10.94
CA ALA A 23 -20.65 -10.04 11.97
C ALA A 23 -21.11 -11.50 11.88
N GLU A 24 -21.01 -12.10 10.68
CA GLU A 24 -21.55 -13.43 10.38
C GLU A 24 -20.46 -14.52 10.32
N SER A 25 -19.18 -14.15 10.34
CA SER A 25 -18.07 -15.10 10.27
C SER A 25 -16.81 -14.57 10.94
N THR A 26 -16.33 -15.26 11.97
CA THR A 26 -15.07 -14.94 12.65
C THR A 26 -13.84 -15.16 11.78
N ALA A 27 -13.97 -15.87 10.65
CA ALA A 27 -12.91 -16.12 9.69
C ALA A 27 -12.78 -15.03 8.61
N LEU A 28 -13.74 -14.11 8.53
CA LEU A 28 -13.78 -13.06 7.50
C LEU A 28 -13.62 -11.67 8.11
N TRP A 29 -12.97 -10.80 7.34
CA TRP A 29 -12.70 -9.43 7.70
C TRP A 29 -13.18 -8.48 6.62
N ARG A 30 -13.95 -7.47 7.02
CA ARG A 30 -14.44 -6.44 6.12
C ARG A 30 -13.45 -5.29 6.06
N CYS A 31 -13.00 -4.96 4.85
CA CYS A 31 -12.16 -3.80 4.59
C CYS A 31 -13.00 -2.52 4.60
N LYS A 32 -12.64 -1.56 5.46
CA LYS A 32 -13.31 -0.24 5.52
C LYS A 32 -12.94 0.66 4.34
N SER A 33 -11.82 0.40 3.67
CA SER A 33 -11.36 1.22 2.54
C SER A 33 -12.11 0.93 1.23
N CYS A 34 -12.56 -0.31 1.01
CA CYS A 34 -13.24 -0.71 -0.23
C CYS A 34 -14.50 -1.56 -0.02
N GLY A 35 -14.87 -1.84 1.23
CA GLY A 35 -16.08 -2.59 1.58
C GLY A 35 -16.00 -4.10 1.41
N LYS A 36 -14.92 -4.65 0.83
CA LYS A 36 -14.78 -6.08 0.55
C LYS A 36 -14.55 -6.93 1.80
N GLU A 37 -15.19 -8.09 1.85
CA GLU A 37 -14.91 -9.14 2.84
C GLU A 37 -13.81 -10.06 2.33
N VAL A 38 -12.79 -10.27 3.15
CA VAL A 38 -11.62 -11.07 2.82
C VAL A 38 -11.24 -11.96 3.99
N SER A 39 -10.80 -13.18 3.70
CA SER A 39 -10.24 -14.07 4.72
C SER A 39 -8.81 -13.64 5.10
N ASN A 40 -8.04 -13.13 4.12
CA ASN A 40 -6.65 -12.71 4.32
C ASN A 40 -6.50 -11.18 4.28
N ARG A 41 -6.50 -10.56 5.46
CA ARG A 41 -6.31 -9.11 5.63
C ARG A 41 -4.95 -8.62 5.16
N TRP A 42 -3.88 -9.39 5.38
CA TRP A 42 -2.53 -8.97 5.03
C TRP A 42 -2.37 -8.82 3.52
N HIS A 43 -2.82 -9.82 2.76
CA HIS A 43 -2.72 -9.79 1.31
C HIS A 43 -3.58 -8.66 0.73
N HIS A 44 -4.79 -8.48 1.26
CA HIS A 44 -5.67 -7.40 0.85
C HIS A 44 -5.11 -6.01 1.15
N PHE A 45 -4.47 -5.83 2.31
CA PHE A 45 -3.83 -4.57 2.68
C PHE A 45 -2.79 -4.15 1.66
N HIS A 46 -1.93 -5.09 1.22
CA HIS A 46 -0.91 -4.83 0.20
C HIS A 46 -1.46 -4.49 -1.18
N SER A 47 -2.70 -4.90 -1.49
CA SER A 47 -3.39 -4.45 -2.70
C SER A 47 -3.71 -2.95 -2.67
N HIS A 48 -3.94 -2.37 -1.49
CA HIS A 48 -4.15 -0.92 -1.32
C HIS A 48 -2.84 -0.18 -1.15
N THR A 49 -1.92 -0.75 -0.37
CA THR A 49 -0.61 -0.18 -0.11
C THR A 49 0.45 -0.73 -1.04
N ALA A 50 0.12 -0.88 -2.33
CA ALA A 50 1.08 -1.26 -3.37
C ALA A 50 2.35 -0.44 -3.13
N GLN A 51 3.40 -1.12 -2.67
CA GLN A 51 4.51 -0.51 -1.94
C GLN A 51 5.27 0.43 -2.88
N ARG A 52 4.84 1.69 -2.90
CA ARG A 52 5.51 2.76 -3.61
C ARG A 52 6.76 3.09 -2.80
N SER A 53 7.87 2.54 -3.28
CA SER A 53 9.20 2.77 -2.74
C SER A 53 9.65 4.15 -3.24
N VAL A 54 9.47 5.17 -2.40
CA VAL A 54 9.85 6.56 -2.72
C VAL A 54 11.32 6.77 -2.43
N CYS A 55 12.01 7.49 -3.31
CA CYS A 55 13.39 7.89 -3.03
C CYS A 55 13.42 9.00 -1.96
N PRO A 56 14.27 8.90 -0.92
CA PRO A 56 14.39 9.95 0.10
C PRO A 56 15.12 11.21 -0.42
N TYR A 57 15.81 11.12 -1.56
CA TYR A 57 16.64 12.20 -2.10
C TYR A 57 16.05 12.88 -3.34
N CYS A 58 14.96 12.37 -3.91
CA CYS A 58 14.32 12.94 -5.09
C CYS A 58 12.84 12.51 -5.18
N PRO A 59 11.99 13.16 -6.00
CA PRO A 59 10.56 12.84 -6.09
C PRO A 59 10.27 11.53 -6.85
N ALA A 60 11.30 10.72 -7.17
CA ALA A 60 11.12 9.47 -7.89
C ALA A 60 10.41 8.42 -7.01
N THR A 61 9.40 7.78 -7.59
CA THR A 61 8.61 6.73 -6.93
C THR A 61 8.69 5.44 -7.73
N TYR A 62 8.96 4.34 -7.05
CA TYR A 62 9.13 3.03 -7.64
C TYR A 62 8.07 2.06 -7.14
N SER A 63 7.62 1.13 -7.98
CA SER A 63 6.66 0.09 -7.59
C SER A 63 7.29 -1.04 -6.77
N ARG A 64 8.64 -1.10 -6.71
CA ARG A 64 9.38 -2.17 -6.04
C ARG A 64 10.64 -1.62 -5.36
N ILE A 65 11.11 -2.31 -4.32
CA ILE A 65 12.28 -1.89 -3.53
C ILE A 65 13.61 -2.15 -4.26
N ASP A 66 13.67 -3.16 -5.11
CA ASP A 66 14.86 -3.50 -5.91
C ASP A 66 15.18 -2.40 -6.95
N THR A 67 14.15 -1.87 -7.60
CA THR A 67 14.29 -0.75 -8.54
C THR A 67 14.67 0.55 -7.83
N LEU A 68 14.11 0.82 -6.65
CA LEU A 68 14.56 1.92 -5.80
C LEU A 68 16.04 1.77 -5.41
N ARG A 69 16.48 0.58 -4.98
CA ARG A 69 17.89 0.35 -4.61
C ARG A 69 18.84 0.55 -5.80
N ALA A 70 18.47 0.08 -6.99
CA ALA A 70 19.24 0.33 -8.20
C ALA A 70 19.31 1.83 -8.54
N HIS A 71 18.19 2.54 -8.42
CA HIS A 71 18.16 4.00 -8.58
C HIS A 71 19.09 4.70 -7.59
N LEU A 72 19.05 4.35 -6.30
CA LEU A 72 19.91 4.94 -5.29
C LEU A 72 21.40 4.72 -5.62
N ARG A 73 21.79 3.51 -6.09
CA ARG A 73 23.16 3.23 -6.50
C ARG A 73 23.61 3.97 -7.75
N LEU A 74 22.71 4.28 -8.69
CA LEU A 74 23.07 4.93 -9.96
C LEU A 74 22.95 6.45 -9.91
N LYS A 75 21.95 6.98 -9.22
CA LYS A 75 21.61 8.41 -9.17
C LYS A 75 22.02 9.08 -7.87
N HIS A 76 22.16 8.31 -6.79
CA HIS A 76 22.55 8.80 -5.47
C HIS A 76 23.79 8.09 -4.92
N ALA A 77 24.62 7.50 -5.80
CA ALA A 77 25.83 6.76 -5.44
C ALA A 77 26.73 7.58 -4.49
N ALA A 78 26.93 8.85 -4.82
CA ALA A 78 27.73 9.80 -4.07
C ALA A 78 27.17 10.12 -2.66
N LEU A 79 25.87 9.88 -2.43
CA LEU A 79 25.22 10.08 -1.13
C LEU A 79 25.26 8.81 -0.26
N LEU A 80 25.53 7.64 -0.86
CA LEU A 80 25.62 6.35 -0.15
C LEU A 80 27.03 6.00 0.34
N LEU A 81 28.05 6.77 -0.07
CA LEU A 81 29.47 6.50 0.22
C LEU A 81 30.06 7.33 1.36
N LYS A 82 29.25 8.11 2.08
CA LYS A 82 29.72 8.85 3.26
C LYS A 82 29.60 7.95 4.49
N HIS A 83 30.73 7.37 4.90
CA HIS A 83 30.90 6.65 6.16
C HIS A 83 32.06 7.26 6.95
#